data_AF-A0A937FTP5-F1
#
_entry.id   AF-A0A937FTP5-F1
#
_cell.length_a   1.000
_cell.length_b   1.000
_cell.length_c   1.000
_cell.angle_alpha   90.00
_cell.angle_beta   90.00
_cell.angle_gamma   90.00
#
_symmetry.space_group_name_H-M   'P 1'
#
loop_
_entity.id
_entity.type
_entity.pdbx_description
1 polymer ?
#
loop_
_entity_poly.entity_id
_entity_poly.type
_entity_poly.pdbx_seq_one_letter_code
_entity_poly.pdbx_strand_id
1 'polypeptide(L)'
;MGKLNLNFSYSFNGKIWNIISHHEKELLLLEVREDEKFQVHYNLLNTRTGQFVLEGLTFEESWWIGAASLTGNIILFYTFPDQDNPDVKDVFAYDFQLKKVLWKKEHQNIIDVAGGKAWLMDEDGETATCYNLLTGDSLKMNESSIISANGKGEVENKFLKKPFNYREGSDYFNTVSQFLAASVSLHIVKSVDYYEDDQVLIMSFYYPNKNNKLANDLLAVDHNGNHLLMEKLGDNLNGISDDTFFIYDNKLIFVKDNVNFFIYQLN
;
A
#
# COMPACT_ATOMS: atom_id res chain seq x y z
N MET A 1 -20.54 7.13 -19.66
CA MET A 1 -19.17 7.70 -19.62
C MET A 1 -18.28 6.97 -20.63
N GLY A 2 -17.15 7.55 -21.05
CA GLY A 2 -16.13 6.82 -21.84
C GLY A 2 -15.29 5.89 -20.95
N LYS A 3 -14.46 5.02 -21.55
CA LYS A 3 -13.50 4.20 -20.80
C LYS A 3 -12.61 5.06 -19.89
N LEU A 4 -12.15 4.51 -18.77
CA LEU A 4 -11.18 5.20 -17.90
C LEU A 4 -9.91 5.52 -18.68
N ASN A 5 -9.32 6.69 -18.41
CA ASN A 5 -8.08 7.12 -19.04
C ASN A 5 -6.88 6.54 -18.27
N LEU A 6 -6.02 5.79 -18.97
CA LEU A 6 -4.75 5.34 -18.41
C LEU A 6 -3.82 6.55 -18.24
N ASN A 7 -3.56 6.93 -16.99
CA ASN A 7 -2.68 8.05 -16.66
C ASN A 7 -1.21 7.63 -16.64
N PHE A 8 -0.92 6.47 -16.04
CA PHE A 8 0.44 5.95 -15.91
C PHE A 8 0.43 4.41 -15.83
N SER A 9 1.46 3.78 -16.38
CA SER A 9 1.74 2.37 -16.17
C SER A 9 3.24 2.11 -16.17
N TYR A 10 3.71 1.19 -15.33
CA TYR A 10 5.10 0.79 -15.28
C TYR A 10 5.24 -0.68 -14.89
N SER A 11 6.14 -1.40 -15.56
CA SER A 11 6.47 -2.79 -15.25
C SER A 11 7.83 -2.84 -14.57
N PHE A 12 7.87 -3.39 -13.36
CA PHE A 12 9.11 -3.57 -12.61
C PHE A 12 9.75 -4.93 -12.89
N ASN A 13 11.07 -5.01 -12.71
CA ASN A 13 11.83 -6.26 -12.80
C ASN A 13 11.69 -7.17 -11.56
N GLY A 14 11.01 -6.68 -10.52
CA GLY A 14 10.74 -7.40 -9.28
C GLY A 14 9.28 -7.25 -8.85
N LYS A 15 8.90 -7.99 -7.82
CA LYS A 15 7.56 -7.93 -7.24
C LYS A 15 7.38 -6.64 -6.47
N ILE A 16 6.32 -5.90 -6.76
CA ILE A 16 5.86 -4.79 -5.93
C ILE A 16 5.34 -5.41 -4.63
N TRP A 17 6.11 -5.24 -3.56
CA TRP A 17 5.85 -5.86 -2.26
C TRP A 17 5.00 -4.97 -1.37
N ASN A 18 5.23 -3.67 -1.41
CA ASN A 18 4.50 -2.70 -0.60
C ASN A 18 4.37 -1.36 -1.35
N ILE A 19 3.29 -0.64 -1.08
CA ILE A 19 3.06 0.72 -1.59
C ILE A 19 2.66 1.60 -0.42
N ILE A 20 3.45 2.64 -0.15
CA ILE A 20 3.19 3.60 0.92
C ILE A 20 2.83 4.94 0.29
N SER A 21 1.68 5.46 0.65
CA SER A 21 1.22 6.76 0.18
C SER A 21 1.69 7.89 1.10
N HIS A 22 2.03 9.02 0.51
CA HIS A 22 2.33 10.22 1.28
C HIS A 22 1.02 10.86 1.75
N HIS A 23 0.98 11.32 3.00
CA HIS A 23 -0.25 11.85 3.62
C HIS A 23 -0.69 13.22 3.05
N GLU A 24 0.26 14.06 2.59
CA GLU A 24 -0.02 15.45 2.16
C GLU A 24 0.32 15.78 0.69
N LYS A 25 0.93 14.87 -0.06
CA LYS A 25 1.45 15.12 -1.42
C LYS A 25 1.09 13.93 -2.28
N GLU A 26 0.89 14.13 -3.58
CA GLU A 26 0.65 13.06 -4.58
C GLU A 26 1.92 12.22 -4.85
N LEU A 27 2.43 11.54 -3.82
CA LEU A 27 3.63 10.71 -3.87
C LEU A 27 3.34 9.30 -3.37
N LEU A 28 3.84 8.30 -4.09
CA LEU A 28 3.80 6.90 -3.68
C LEU A 28 5.22 6.34 -3.63
N LEU A 29 5.58 5.74 -2.50
CA LEU A 29 6.76 4.91 -2.39
C LEU A 29 6.39 3.47 -2.76
N LEU A 30 7.03 2.93 -3.78
CA LEU A 30 6.92 1.53 -4.18
C LEU A 30 8.16 0.78 -3.68
N GLU A 31 7.93 -0.25 -2.86
CA GLU A 31 8.94 -1.22 -2.46
C GLU A 31 8.90 -2.40 -3.43
N VAL A 32 9.99 -2.65 -4.14
CA VAL A 32 10.10 -3.66 -5.19
C VAL A 32 11.18 -4.67 -4.80
N ARG A 33 10.82 -5.95 -4.75
CA ARG A 33 11.71 -7.04 -4.34
C ARG A 33 12.06 -7.95 -5.52
N GLU A 34 13.35 -8.15 -5.74
CA GLU A 34 13.89 -9.12 -6.71
C GLU A 34 14.37 -10.37 -5.97
N ASP A 35 13.48 -11.36 -5.79
CA ASP A 35 13.73 -12.58 -5.01
C ASP A 35 15.01 -13.31 -5.43
N GLU A 36 15.28 -13.40 -6.74
CA GLU A 36 16.46 -14.11 -7.28
C GLU A 36 17.78 -13.40 -6.94
N LYS A 37 17.74 -12.08 -6.72
CA LYS A 37 18.93 -11.27 -6.42
C LYS A 37 19.04 -10.92 -4.94
N PHE A 38 18.04 -11.24 -4.13
CA PHE A 38 17.93 -10.80 -2.75
C PHE A 38 18.15 -9.28 -2.61
N GLN A 39 17.46 -8.52 -3.47
CA GLN A 39 17.57 -7.07 -3.53
C GLN A 39 16.21 -6.37 -3.41
N VAL A 40 16.16 -5.33 -2.60
CA VAL A 40 15.02 -4.42 -2.47
C VAL A 40 15.37 -3.06 -3.09
N HIS A 41 14.46 -2.58 -3.94
CA HIS A 41 14.53 -1.27 -4.58
C HIS A 41 13.34 -0.42 -4.16
N TYR A 42 13.61 0.84 -3.83
CA TYR A 42 12.59 1.82 -3.48
C TYR A 42 12.46 2.88 -4.58
N ASN A 43 11.23 3.09 -5.04
CA ASN A 43 10.90 4.04 -6.09
C ASN A 43 9.86 5.03 -5.58
N LEU A 44 10.13 6.33 -5.63
CA LEU A 44 9.19 7.37 -5.21
C LEU A 44 8.56 8.02 -6.45
N LEU A 45 7.31 7.65 -6.75
CA LEU A 45 6.56 8.14 -7.90
C LEU A 45 5.76 9.38 -7.52
N ASN A 46 5.84 10.44 -8.33
CA ASN A 46 4.87 11.53 -8.32
C ASN A 46 3.68 11.16 -9.21
N THR A 47 2.52 10.90 -8.60
CA THR A 47 1.34 10.41 -9.32
C THR A 47 0.63 11.51 -10.11
N ARG A 48 0.93 12.78 -9.86
CA ARG A 48 0.45 13.89 -10.69
C ARG A 48 1.17 13.96 -12.03
N THR A 49 2.49 13.80 -12.01
CA THR A 49 3.34 13.99 -13.20
C THR A 49 3.73 12.69 -13.89
N GLY A 50 3.54 11.54 -13.23
CA GLY A 50 4.00 10.24 -13.71
C GLY A 50 5.53 10.10 -13.72
N GLN A 51 6.25 10.91 -12.94
CA GLN A 51 7.72 10.90 -12.89
C GLN A 51 8.24 10.40 -11.55
N PHE A 52 9.30 9.60 -11.59
CA PHE A 52 10.01 9.20 -10.37
C PHE A 52 10.84 10.37 -9.82
N VAL A 53 10.59 10.72 -8.57
CA VAL A 53 11.42 11.63 -7.76
C VAL A 53 12.70 10.92 -7.30
N LEU A 54 12.57 9.62 -7.07
CA LEU A 54 13.63 8.69 -6.67
C LEU A 54 13.36 7.37 -7.39
N GLU A 55 14.38 6.78 -8.00
CA GLU A 55 14.26 5.52 -8.72
C GLU A 55 15.40 4.59 -8.32
N GLY A 56 15.07 3.35 -7.99
CA GLY A 56 16.05 2.31 -7.68
C GLY A 56 16.89 2.56 -6.43
N LEU A 57 16.37 3.26 -5.40
CA LEU A 57 17.13 3.44 -4.15
C LEU A 57 17.35 2.09 -3.45
N THR A 58 18.58 1.86 -3.04
CA THR A 58 19.05 0.66 -2.34
C THR A 58 19.88 1.05 -1.12
N PHE A 59 20.03 0.12 -0.18
CA PHE A 59 20.87 0.28 1.01
C PHE A 59 21.87 -0.87 1.12
N GLU A 60 22.76 -0.79 2.12
CA GLU A 60 23.74 -1.84 2.41
C GLU A 60 23.06 -3.16 2.81
N GLU A 61 22.05 -3.10 3.68
CA GLU A 61 21.13 -4.22 3.86
C GLU A 61 20.20 -4.30 2.64
N SER A 62 20.35 -5.37 1.86
CA SER A 62 19.73 -5.49 0.55
C SER A 62 18.42 -6.26 0.56
N TRP A 63 18.10 -7.02 1.62
CA TRP A 63 16.97 -7.95 1.61
C TRP A 63 16.06 -7.83 2.84
N TRP A 64 16.67 -7.78 4.01
CA TRP A 64 15.96 -7.71 5.29
C TRP A 64 15.69 -6.26 5.67
N ILE A 65 15.07 -5.53 4.77
CA ILE A 65 14.75 -4.12 4.90
C ILE A 65 13.32 -3.86 4.41
N GLY A 66 12.63 -2.91 5.03
CA GLY A 66 11.30 -2.44 4.62
C GLY A 66 11.12 -0.95 4.89
N ALA A 67 10.07 -0.37 4.31
CA ALA A 67 9.63 0.99 4.62
C ALA A 67 8.36 0.97 5.49
N ALA A 68 8.30 1.85 6.49
CA ALA A 68 7.15 1.96 7.40
C ALA A 68 6.27 3.17 7.09
N SER A 69 6.85 4.29 6.70
CA SER A 69 6.08 5.53 6.47
C SER A 69 6.76 6.47 5.48
N LEU A 70 5.95 7.35 4.90
CA LEU A 70 6.37 8.43 4.01
C LEU A 70 5.68 9.73 4.44
N THR A 71 6.41 10.63 5.09
CA THR A 71 5.88 11.91 5.59
C THR A 71 6.86 13.06 5.38
N GLY A 72 6.37 14.18 4.87
CA GLY A 72 7.18 15.36 4.59
C GLY A 72 8.19 15.09 3.46
N ASN A 73 9.48 15.03 3.82
CA ASN A 73 10.55 14.60 2.91
C ASN A 73 11.24 13.32 3.40
N ILE A 74 10.64 12.63 4.37
CA ILE A 74 11.26 11.56 5.12
C ILE A 74 10.56 10.24 4.82
N ILE A 75 11.38 9.23 4.54
CA ILE A 75 10.96 7.84 4.55
C ILE A 75 11.56 7.21 5.82
N LEU A 76 10.72 6.58 6.62
CA LEU A 76 11.19 5.79 7.76
C LEU A 76 11.35 4.35 7.31
N PHE A 77 12.58 3.84 7.40
CA PHE A 77 12.94 2.46 7.07
C PHE A 77 13.24 1.68 8.34
N TYR A 78 13.14 0.35 8.23
CA TYR A 78 13.53 -0.59 9.26
C TYR A 78 14.23 -1.80 8.65
N THR A 79 15.08 -2.46 9.44
CA THR A 79 15.76 -3.71 9.05
C THR A 79 15.47 -4.85 10.02
N PHE A 80 15.56 -6.08 9.52
CA PHE A 80 15.47 -7.29 10.32
C PHE A 80 16.84 -7.95 10.49
N PRO A 81 17.07 -8.67 11.61
CA PRO A 81 18.31 -9.39 11.83
C PRO A 81 18.58 -10.49 10.82
N ASP A 82 17.57 -11.28 10.55
CA ASP A 82 17.56 -12.42 9.65
C ASP A 82 16.10 -12.81 9.34
N GLN A 83 15.91 -13.92 8.64
CA GLN A 83 14.59 -14.41 8.22
C GLN A 83 13.75 -14.99 9.36
N ASP A 84 14.38 -15.37 10.47
CA ASP A 84 13.82 -16.23 11.52
C ASP A 84 13.48 -15.42 12.79
N ASN A 85 14.01 -14.21 12.94
CA ASN A 85 13.74 -13.33 14.07
C ASN A 85 13.04 -12.01 13.63
N PRO A 86 11.72 -11.88 13.89
CA PRO A 86 10.96 -10.68 13.54
C PRO A 86 11.20 -9.49 14.49
N ASP A 87 11.88 -9.69 15.63
CA ASP A 87 12.15 -8.62 16.59
C ASP A 87 13.45 -7.86 16.24
N VAL A 88 13.33 -6.52 16.15
CA VAL A 88 14.08 -5.59 15.28
C VAL A 88 15.61 -5.46 15.45
N LYS A 89 16.29 -5.16 14.32
CA LYS A 89 17.67 -4.64 14.27
C LYS A 89 17.72 -3.12 14.38
N ASP A 90 17.16 -2.39 13.42
CA ASP A 90 17.37 -0.94 13.33
C ASP A 90 16.20 -0.21 12.67
N VAL A 91 16.01 1.05 13.04
CA VAL A 91 15.10 2.01 12.41
C VAL A 91 15.89 3.25 12.01
N PHE A 92 15.68 3.75 10.80
CA PHE A 92 16.37 4.95 10.35
C PHE A 92 15.50 5.83 9.46
N ALA A 93 15.69 7.15 9.60
CA ALA A 93 15.03 8.15 8.78
C ALA A 93 15.92 8.56 7.62
N TYR A 94 15.38 8.52 6.41
CA TYR A 94 16.04 8.95 5.18
C TYR A 94 15.32 10.15 4.59
N ASP A 95 16.05 11.24 4.36
CA ASP A 95 15.53 12.41 3.63
C ASP A 95 15.79 12.23 2.13
N PHE A 96 14.74 12.09 1.34
CA PHE A 96 14.86 11.85 -0.11
C PHE A 96 15.20 13.11 -0.92
N GLN A 97 15.07 14.31 -0.35
CA GLN A 97 15.53 15.55 -0.97
C GLN A 97 17.04 15.73 -0.75
N LEU A 98 17.48 15.52 0.49
CA LEU A 98 18.90 15.60 0.86
C LEU A 98 19.69 14.35 0.47
N LYS A 99 18.99 13.26 0.12
CA LYS A 99 19.53 11.94 -0.23
C LYS A 99 20.46 11.37 0.82
N LYS A 100 20.09 11.49 2.10
CA LYS A 100 20.91 11.03 3.22
C LYS A 100 20.08 10.46 4.35
N VAL A 101 20.68 9.54 5.10
CA VAL A 101 20.16 9.12 6.40
C VAL A 101 20.35 10.29 7.38
N LEU A 102 19.28 10.68 8.06
CA LEU A 102 19.27 11.77 9.04
C LEU A 102 19.72 11.25 10.42
N TRP A 103 19.18 10.12 10.82
CA TRP A 103 19.46 9.46 12.08
C TRP A 103 19.11 7.98 11.99
N LYS A 104 19.67 7.21 12.93
CA LYS A 104 19.45 5.77 13.10
C LYS A 104 19.21 5.48 14.58
N LYS A 105 18.31 4.54 14.87
CA LYS A 105 18.07 3.95 16.18
C LYS A 105 18.24 2.45 16.06
N GLU A 106 19.04 1.89 16.94
CA GLU A 106 19.35 0.46 16.94
C GLU A 106 18.50 -0.22 18.00
N HIS A 107 18.11 -1.46 17.74
CA HIS A 107 17.35 -2.35 18.62
C HIS A 107 15.99 -1.79 19.07
N GLN A 108 15.28 -1.09 18.17
CA GLN A 108 13.99 -0.48 18.47
C GLN A 108 12.93 -0.76 17.40
N ASN A 109 11.78 -1.31 17.79
CA ASN A 109 10.63 -1.59 16.94
C ASN A 109 9.78 -0.33 16.68
N ILE A 110 9.20 -0.19 15.48
CA ILE A 110 8.24 0.88 15.20
C ILE A 110 6.88 0.50 15.76
N ILE A 111 6.35 1.33 16.67
CA ILE A 111 4.97 1.20 17.19
C ILE A 111 4.01 1.98 16.30
N ASP A 112 4.33 3.24 16.03
CA ASP A 112 3.47 4.16 15.27
C ASP A 112 4.28 5.31 14.67
N VAL A 113 3.76 5.91 13.59
CA VAL A 113 4.31 7.11 12.96
C VAL A 113 3.17 8.06 12.59
N ALA A 114 3.15 9.23 13.21
CA ALA A 114 2.10 10.22 12.98
C ALA A 114 2.57 11.64 13.32
N GLY A 115 2.08 12.63 12.58
CA GLY A 115 2.32 14.05 12.90
C GLY A 115 3.79 14.45 12.98
N GLY A 116 4.65 13.86 12.14
CA GLY A 116 6.09 14.12 12.14
C GLY A 116 6.83 13.52 13.34
N LYS A 117 6.25 12.52 14.01
CA LYS A 117 6.83 11.79 15.14
C LYS A 117 6.84 10.30 14.86
N ALA A 118 7.81 9.60 15.45
CA ALA A 118 7.86 8.14 15.48
C ALA A 118 7.86 7.68 16.94
N TRP A 119 7.02 6.70 17.26
CA TRP A 119 7.04 6.01 18.55
C TRP A 119 7.74 4.68 18.35
N LEU A 120 8.85 4.49 19.07
CA LEU A 120 9.62 3.26 18.98
C LEU A 120 9.64 2.55 20.32
N MET A 121 9.54 1.23 20.30
CA MET A 121 9.65 0.35 21.46
C MET A 121 11.05 -0.25 21.52
N ASP A 122 11.68 -0.25 22.69
CA ASP A 122 12.92 -1.00 22.91
C ASP A 122 12.69 -2.52 22.77
N GLU A 123 13.78 -3.28 22.60
CA GLU A 123 13.75 -4.74 22.41
C GLU A 123 13.06 -5.49 23.58
N ASP A 124 13.08 -4.92 24.79
CA ASP A 124 12.41 -5.50 25.96
C ASP A 124 10.87 -5.42 25.88
N GLY A 125 10.32 -4.60 24.97
CA GLY A 125 8.89 -4.38 24.85
C GLY A 125 8.28 -3.54 25.97
N GLU A 126 9.09 -2.99 26.89
CA GLU A 126 8.63 -2.29 28.08
C GLU A 126 8.68 -0.77 27.92
N THR A 127 9.66 -0.26 27.16
CA THR A 127 9.90 1.19 27.05
C THR A 127 9.61 1.72 25.66
N ALA A 128 8.57 2.55 25.55
CA ALA A 128 8.27 3.31 24.34
C ALA A 128 8.85 4.73 24.43
N THR A 129 9.61 5.15 23.42
CA THR A 129 10.13 6.50 23.29
C THR A 129 9.57 7.19 22.05
N CYS A 130 9.13 8.44 22.20
CA CYS A 130 8.70 9.27 21.08
C CYS A 130 9.88 10.11 20.55
N TYR A 131 10.09 10.09 19.24
CA TYR A 131 11.14 10.83 18.56
C TYR A 131 10.58 11.82 17.55
N ASN A 132 11.26 12.95 17.39
CA ASN A 132 11.03 13.84 16.25
C ASN A 132 11.53 13.16 14.96
N LEU A 133 10.67 13.02 13.95
CA LEU A 133 11.01 12.30 12.72
C LEU A 133 12.14 12.97 11.92
N LEU A 134 12.25 14.30 11.99
CA LEU A 134 13.27 15.07 11.29
C LEU A 134 14.63 15.05 11.99
N THR A 135 14.65 15.18 13.31
CA THR A 135 15.92 15.33 14.06
C THR A 135 16.41 14.06 14.72
N GLY A 136 15.50 13.13 15.06
CA GLY A 136 15.81 11.92 15.83
C GLY A 136 15.99 12.17 17.33
N ASP A 137 15.72 13.40 17.78
CA ASP A 137 15.74 13.77 19.19
C ASP A 137 14.55 13.17 19.92
N SER A 138 14.78 12.69 21.15
CA SER A 138 13.70 12.22 22.01
C SER A 138 12.84 13.39 22.47
N LEU A 139 11.53 13.19 22.42
CA LEU A 139 10.54 14.13 22.91
C LEU A 139 10.09 13.66 24.29
N LYS A 140 10.02 14.59 25.26
CA LYS A 140 9.44 14.27 26.56
C LYS A 140 7.98 13.89 26.38
N MET A 141 7.64 12.64 26.70
CA MET A 141 6.26 12.16 26.65
C MET A 141 5.50 12.74 27.83
N ASN A 142 4.42 13.45 27.55
CA ASN A 142 3.41 13.76 28.56
C ASN A 142 2.43 12.56 28.59
N GLU A 143 1.82 12.24 29.73
CA GLU A 143 0.92 11.07 29.88
C GLU A 143 -0.22 11.04 28.84
N SER A 144 -0.64 12.20 28.32
CA SER A 144 -1.65 12.34 27.25
C SER A 144 -1.19 11.87 25.85
N SER A 145 0.11 11.66 25.64
CA SER A 145 0.69 11.26 24.33
C SER A 145 0.72 9.75 24.12
N ILE A 146 0.52 8.96 25.18
CA ILE A 146 0.44 7.49 25.12
C ILE A 146 -0.89 7.06 24.46
N ILE A 147 -1.94 7.88 24.61
CA ILE A 147 -3.28 7.61 24.07
C ILE A 147 -3.30 7.61 22.54
N SER A 148 -2.35 8.29 21.88
CA SER A 148 -2.21 8.28 20.41
C SER A 148 -1.63 6.98 19.87
N ALA A 149 -0.93 6.17 20.67
CA ALA A 149 -0.39 4.87 20.26
C ALA A 149 -1.48 3.79 20.07
N ASN A 150 -2.73 4.08 20.42
CA ASN A 150 -3.90 3.19 20.23
C ASN A 150 -4.71 3.53 18.96
N GLY A 151 -4.07 4.10 17.92
CA GLY A 151 -4.69 4.25 16.60
C GLY A 151 -5.75 5.36 16.46
N LYS A 152 -5.78 6.35 17.37
CA LYS A 152 -6.68 7.53 17.26
C LYS A 152 -5.97 8.82 16.86
N GLY A 153 -4.67 8.77 16.66
CA GLY A 153 -3.83 9.89 16.24
C GLY A 153 -3.48 9.90 14.75
N GLU A 154 -4.07 9.00 13.95
CA GLU A 154 -3.81 8.96 12.50
C GLU A 154 -4.13 10.33 11.90
N VAL A 155 -3.11 10.97 11.32
CA VAL A 155 -3.35 12.04 10.37
C VAL A 155 -3.98 11.35 9.17
N GLU A 156 -5.31 11.40 9.11
CA GLU A 156 -6.11 10.81 8.03
C GLU A 156 -5.48 11.20 6.69
N ASN A 157 -5.08 10.19 5.91
CA ASN A 157 -4.56 10.43 4.59
C ASN A 157 -5.72 10.83 3.68
N LYS A 158 -5.96 12.14 3.56
CA LYS A 158 -7.09 12.72 2.82
C LYS A 158 -7.15 12.30 1.35
N PHE A 159 -6.04 11.86 0.78
CA PHE A 159 -5.98 11.43 -0.61
C PHE A 159 -6.32 9.96 -0.77
N LEU A 160 -6.13 9.14 0.26
CA LEU A 160 -6.27 7.69 0.20
C LEU A 160 -7.68 7.26 0.60
N LYS A 161 -8.34 6.51 -0.28
CA LYS A 161 -9.55 5.77 0.04
C LYS A 161 -9.32 4.30 -0.26
N LYS A 162 -9.59 3.46 0.73
CA LYS A 162 -9.46 2.00 0.62
C LYS A 162 -10.82 1.39 0.26
N PRO A 163 -10.84 0.28 -0.50
CA PRO A 163 -12.07 -0.46 -0.73
C PRO A 163 -12.55 -1.13 0.56
N PHE A 164 -13.85 -1.38 0.65
CA PHE A 164 -14.41 -2.31 1.61
C PHE A 164 -14.14 -3.74 1.17
N ASN A 165 -13.67 -4.59 2.07
CA ASN A 165 -13.51 -6.01 1.79
C ASN A 165 -14.75 -6.79 2.26
N TYR A 166 -15.53 -7.32 1.31
CA TYR A 166 -16.67 -8.19 1.59
C TYR A 166 -16.26 -9.64 1.43
N ARG A 167 -16.28 -10.39 2.54
CA ARG A 167 -15.97 -11.83 2.54
C ARG A 167 -17.19 -12.66 2.15
N GLU A 168 -16.93 -13.80 1.53
CA GLU A 168 -17.93 -14.81 1.20
C GLU A 168 -18.77 -15.18 2.44
N GLY A 169 -20.09 -15.22 2.26
CA GLY A 169 -21.06 -15.46 3.34
C GLY A 169 -21.68 -14.19 3.94
N SER A 170 -21.19 -12.99 3.60
CA SER A 170 -21.85 -11.72 3.98
C SER A 170 -22.98 -11.32 3.00
N ASP A 171 -23.97 -10.57 3.48
CA ASP A 171 -25.06 -10.05 2.64
C ASP A 171 -24.54 -9.10 1.53
N TYR A 172 -23.51 -8.31 1.85
CA TYR A 172 -22.85 -7.43 0.88
C TYR A 172 -22.17 -8.23 -0.23
N PHE A 173 -21.44 -9.30 0.13
CA PHE A 173 -20.83 -10.20 -0.87
C PHE A 173 -21.90 -10.84 -1.77
N ASN A 174 -23.02 -11.30 -1.19
CA ASN A 174 -24.11 -11.90 -1.96
C ASN A 174 -24.73 -10.91 -2.96
N THR A 175 -24.89 -9.66 -2.56
CA THR A 175 -25.41 -8.58 -3.42
C THR A 175 -24.48 -8.33 -4.60
N VAL A 176 -23.18 -8.15 -4.34
CA VAL A 176 -22.18 -7.94 -5.39
C VAL A 176 -22.05 -9.17 -6.30
N SER A 177 -22.14 -10.37 -5.73
CA SER A 177 -22.11 -11.63 -6.50
C SER A 177 -23.26 -11.72 -7.50
N GLN A 178 -24.48 -11.34 -7.10
CA GLN A 178 -25.64 -11.30 -8.01
C GLN A 178 -25.44 -10.28 -9.13
N PHE A 179 -24.91 -9.09 -8.81
CA PHE A 179 -24.58 -8.09 -9.81
C PHE A 179 -23.54 -8.59 -10.83
N LEU A 180 -22.47 -9.22 -10.36
CA LEU A 180 -21.39 -9.75 -11.22
C LEU A 180 -21.84 -10.94 -12.07
N ALA A 181 -22.70 -11.80 -11.52
CA ALA A 181 -23.33 -12.87 -12.30
C ALA A 181 -24.17 -12.31 -13.47
N ALA A 182 -24.87 -11.19 -13.26
CA ALA A 182 -25.67 -10.55 -14.29
C ALA A 182 -24.84 -9.74 -15.30
N SER A 183 -23.80 -9.03 -14.85
CA SER A 183 -23.01 -8.12 -15.68
C SER A 183 -21.91 -8.80 -16.49
N VAL A 184 -21.22 -9.79 -15.90
CA VAL A 184 -20.06 -10.46 -16.53
C VAL A 184 -20.20 -11.98 -16.61
N SER A 185 -21.35 -12.55 -16.24
CA SER A 185 -21.58 -14.00 -16.25
C SER A 185 -20.56 -14.80 -15.42
N LEU A 186 -20.10 -14.24 -14.29
CA LEU A 186 -19.14 -14.88 -13.40
C LEU A 186 -19.74 -15.16 -12.02
N HIS A 187 -19.43 -16.34 -11.48
CA HIS A 187 -19.68 -16.69 -10.09
C HIS A 187 -18.44 -16.45 -9.27
N ILE A 188 -18.52 -15.45 -8.39
CA ILE A 188 -17.40 -15.06 -7.54
C ILE A 188 -17.34 -15.91 -6.26
N VAL A 189 -16.16 -15.97 -5.65
CA VAL A 189 -15.86 -16.74 -4.43
C VAL A 189 -14.91 -15.93 -3.53
N LYS A 190 -14.74 -16.37 -2.28
CA LYS A 190 -13.75 -15.85 -1.30
C LYS A 190 -13.99 -14.42 -0.81
N SER A 191 -13.80 -13.42 -1.67
CA SER A 191 -13.91 -12.01 -1.29
C SER A 191 -14.12 -11.09 -2.50
N VAL A 192 -14.59 -9.88 -2.21
CA VAL A 192 -14.63 -8.75 -3.13
C VAL A 192 -14.09 -7.52 -2.41
N ASP A 193 -13.13 -6.84 -3.01
CA ASP A 193 -12.82 -5.46 -2.65
C ASP A 193 -13.77 -4.54 -3.43
N TYR A 194 -14.52 -3.71 -2.72
CA TYR A 194 -15.58 -2.86 -3.26
C TYR A 194 -15.35 -1.39 -2.91
N TYR A 195 -15.41 -0.52 -3.90
CA TYR A 195 -15.42 0.93 -3.72
C TYR A 195 -16.53 1.55 -4.56
N GLU A 196 -17.21 2.55 -4.00
CA GLU A 196 -18.24 3.31 -4.69
C GLU A 196 -18.17 4.78 -4.28
N ASP A 197 -18.37 5.66 -5.26
CA ASP A 197 -18.71 7.06 -5.05
C ASP A 197 -19.77 7.52 -6.04
N ASP A 198 -20.08 8.81 -6.08
CA ASP A 198 -21.12 9.39 -6.94
C ASP A 198 -20.89 9.18 -8.45
N GLN A 199 -19.72 8.71 -8.87
CA GLN A 199 -19.37 8.54 -10.29
C GLN A 199 -19.15 7.09 -10.70
N VAL A 200 -18.54 6.28 -9.83
CA VAL A 200 -18.03 4.95 -10.21
C VAL A 200 -18.26 3.90 -9.14
N LEU A 201 -18.51 2.67 -9.58
CA LEU A 201 -18.40 1.47 -8.77
C LEU A 201 -17.19 0.67 -9.25
N ILE A 202 -16.33 0.28 -8.33
CA ILE A 202 -15.10 -0.47 -8.61
C ILE A 202 -15.07 -1.71 -7.74
N MET A 203 -14.86 -2.85 -8.37
CA MET A 203 -14.85 -4.15 -7.72
C MET A 203 -13.66 -4.95 -8.18
N SER A 204 -12.90 -5.49 -7.24
CA SER A 204 -11.96 -6.58 -7.51
C SER A 204 -12.52 -7.84 -6.88
N PHE A 205 -12.65 -8.91 -7.67
CA PHE A 205 -13.35 -10.11 -7.26
C PHE A 205 -12.64 -11.37 -7.71
N TYR A 206 -12.79 -12.43 -6.91
CA TYR A 206 -12.15 -13.71 -7.20
C TYR A 206 -13.13 -14.73 -7.77
N TYR A 207 -12.68 -15.58 -8.69
CA TYR A 207 -13.47 -16.67 -9.28
C TYR A 207 -12.58 -17.86 -9.65
N PRO A 208 -13.13 -19.08 -9.73
CA PRO A 208 -12.38 -20.23 -10.24
C PRO A 208 -12.19 -20.11 -11.74
N ASN A 209 -10.93 -20.19 -12.19
CA ASN A 209 -10.57 -20.24 -13.60
C ASN A 209 -10.80 -21.64 -14.19
N LYS A 210 -10.48 -21.81 -15.48
CA LYS A 210 -10.65 -23.09 -16.21
C LYS A 210 -9.87 -24.27 -15.62
N ASN A 211 -8.79 -23.99 -14.88
CA ASN A 211 -7.96 -25.01 -14.21
C ASN A 211 -8.39 -25.24 -12.75
N ASN A 212 -9.56 -24.72 -12.34
CA ASN A 212 -10.05 -24.73 -10.97
C ASN A 212 -9.07 -24.07 -9.97
N LYS A 213 -8.26 -23.13 -10.46
CA LYS A 213 -7.41 -22.24 -9.66
C LYS A 213 -8.06 -20.87 -9.54
N LEU A 214 -7.61 -20.07 -8.60
CA LEU A 214 -8.21 -18.77 -8.37
C LEU A 214 -7.70 -17.75 -9.41
N ALA A 215 -8.60 -16.96 -9.95
CA ALA A 215 -8.29 -15.76 -10.73
C ALA A 215 -8.88 -14.53 -10.02
N ASN A 216 -8.32 -13.36 -10.30
CA ASN A 216 -8.80 -12.08 -9.78
C ASN A 216 -8.92 -11.08 -10.92
N ASP A 217 -10.12 -10.54 -11.11
CA ASP A 217 -10.37 -9.47 -12.06
C ASP A 217 -10.88 -8.22 -11.32
N LEU A 218 -10.49 -7.06 -11.83
CA LEU A 218 -10.95 -5.73 -11.45
C LEU A 218 -11.94 -5.23 -12.51
N LEU A 219 -13.08 -4.72 -12.08
CA LEU A 219 -14.12 -4.12 -12.91
C LEU A 219 -14.44 -2.73 -12.36
N ALA A 220 -14.45 -1.72 -13.23
CA ALA A 220 -15.01 -0.41 -12.95
C ALA A 220 -16.21 -0.16 -13.87
N VAL A 221 -17.33 0.29 -13.30
CA VAL A 221 -18.56 0.63 -14.03
C VAL A 221 -19.08 2.00 -13.61
N ASP A 222 -19.79 2.68 -14.51
CA ASP A 222 -20.59 3.84 -14.12
C ASP A 222 -21.92 3.41 -13.47
N HIS A 223 -22.64 4.36 -12.88
CA HIS A 223 -23.95 4.12 -12.23
C HIS A 223 -25.05 3.60 -13.17
N ASN A 224 -24.85 3.65 -14.48
CA ASN A 224 -25.76 3.03 -15.46
C ASN A 224 -25.36 1.58 -15.78
N GLY A 225 -24.31 1.06 -15.15
CA GLY A 225 -23.75 -0.27 -15.41
C GLY A 225 -22.87 -0.34 -16.65
N ASN A 226 -22.48 0.79 -17.26
CA ASN A 226 -21.56 0.74 -18.40
C ASN A 226 -20.15 0.42 -17.93
N HIS A 227 -19.48 -0.53 -18.60
CA HIS A 227 -18.11 -0.91 -18.27
C HIS A 227 -17.14 0.20 -18.65
N LEU A 228 -16.40 0.71 -17.66
CA LEU A 228 -15.36 1.72 -17.83
C LEU A 228 -13.97 1.09 -17.92
N LEU A 229 -13.73 0.00 -17.19
CA LEU A 229 -12.48 -0.75 -17.17
C LEU A 229 -12.75 -2.20 -16.75
N MET A 230 -12.05 -3.16 -17.36
CA MET A 230 -11.99 -4.54 -16.87
C MET A 230 -10.57 -5.06 -17.06
N GLU A 231 -9.92 -5.48 -15.97
CA GLU A 231 -8.55 -5.95 -15.97
C GLU A 231 -8.42 -7.24 -15.17
N LYS A 232 -7.65 -8.20 -15.70
CA LYS A 232 -7.26 -9.39 -14.95
C LYS A 232 -6.04 -9.03 -14.10
N LEU A 233 -6.19 -8.98 -12.78
CA LEU A 233 -5.10 -8.65 -11.85
C LEU A 233 -4.19 -9.85 -11.60
N GLY A 234 -4.72 -11.06 -11.70
CA GLY A 234 -3.91 -12.27 -11.62
C GLY A 234 -4.67 -13.53 -12.02
N ASP A 235 -3.91 -14.57 -12.35
CA ASP A 235 -4.43 -15.89 -12.70
C ASP A 235 -3.63 -17.00 -12.01
N ASN A 236 -4.28 -18.14 -11.79
CA ASN A 236 -3.70 -19.29 -11.07
C ASN A 236 -3.15 -18.94 -9.68
N LEU A 237 -3.85 -18.07 -8.97
CA LEU A 237 -3.49 -17.59 -7.64
C LEU A 237 -3.66 -18.70 -6.59
N ASN A 238 -2.77 -18.69 -5.60
CA ASN A 238 -2.77 -19.63 -4.47
C ASN A 238 -3.62 -19.13 -3.29
N GLY A 239 -4.05 -17.86 -3.32
CA GLY A 239 -4.79 -17.22 -2.24
C GLY A 239 -5.38 -15.90 -2.69
N ILE A 240 -5.92 -15.17 -1.71
CA ILE A 240 -6.50 -13.83 -1.88
C ILE A 240 -5.64 -12.80 -1.15
N SER A 241 -5.79 -11.55 -1.56
CA SER A 241 -5.26 -10.36 -0.90
C SER A 241 -6.43 -9.42 -0.59
N ASP A 242 -6.28 -8.63 0.45
CA ASP A 242 -7.14 -7.47 0.68
C ASP A 242 -6.48 -6.23 0.07
N ASP A 243 -7.25 -5.16 -0.15
CA ASP A 243 -6.77 -3.92 -0.77
C ASP A 243 -6.10 -4.10 -2.14
N THR A 244 -6.66 -4.98 -2.98
CA THR A 244 -6.17 -5.26 -4.35
C THR A 244 -6.09 -4.02 -5.24
N PHE A 245 -6.85 -2.98 -4.90
CA PHE A 245 -6.75 -1.64 -5.47
C PHE A 245 -7.01 -0.60 -4.38
N PHE A 246 -6.71 0.66 -4.68
CA PHE A 246 -7.11 1.79 -3.83
C PHE A 246 -7.30 3.03 -4.69
N ILE A 247 -8.00 4.02 -4.11
CA ILE A 247 -8.11 5.34 -4.71
C ILE A 247 -7.12 6.27 -4.04
N TYR A 248 -6.34 6.98 -4.84
CA TYR A 248 -5.40 7.97 -4.36
C TYR A 248 -5.50 9.25 -5.18
N ASP A 249 -6.02 10.31 -4.57
CA ASP A 249 -6.23 11.61 -5.22
C ASP A 249 -7.02 11.50 -6.54
N ASN A 250 -8.22 10.92 -6.47
CA ASN A 250 -9.11 10.62 -7.61
C ASN A 250 -8.46 9.79 -8.72
N LYS A 251 -7.47 8.97 -8.38
CA LYS A 251 -6.86 8.00 -9.31
C LYS A 251 -7.08 6.59 -8.78
N LEU A 252 -7.51 5.69 -9.65
CA LEU A 252 -7.59 4.26 -9.38
C LEU A 252 -6.20 3.65 -9.56
N ILE A 253 -5.69 3.00 -8.52
CA ILE A 253 -4.35 2.41 -8.50
C ILE A 253 -4.45 0.93 -8.14
N PHE A 254 -3.78 0.09 -8.92
CA PHE A 254 -3.71 -1.35 -8.68
C PHE A 254 -2.43 -1.95 -9.26
N VAL A 255 -2.14 -3.18 -8.83
CA VAL A 255 -1.02 -3.99 -9.33
C VAL A 255 -1.56 -5.23 -10.00
N LYS A 256 -0.99 -5.57 -11.16
CA LYS A 256 -1.29 -6.79 -11.91
C LYS A 256 -0.06 -7.69 -11.97
N ASP A 257 -0.28 -8.97 -11.75
CA ASP A 257 0.74 -10.04 -11.73
C ASP A 257 1.91 -9.72 -10.77
N ASN A 258 1.64 -8.93 -9.73
CA ASN A 258 2.61 -8.41 -8.75
C ASN A 258 3.75 -7.54 -9.31
N VAL A 259 3.80 -7.25 -10.62
CA VAL A 259 4.94 -6.53 -11.24
C VAL A 259 4.51 -5.34 -12.09
N ASN A 260 3.26 -5.30 -12.54
CA ASN A 260 2.75 -4.24 -13.41
C ASN A 260 1.89 -3.27 -12.58
N PHE A 261 2.36 -2.04 -12.46
CA PHE A 261 1.69 -0.98 -11.72
C PHE A 261 0.87 -0.10 -12.66
N PHE A 262 -0.37 0.21 -12.29
CA PHE A 262 -1.28 1.03 -13.09
C PHE A 262 -1.90 2.16 -12.29
N ILE A 263 -2.07 3.30 -12.95
CA ILE A 263 -2.83 4.46 -12.48
C ILE A 263 -3.82 4.85 -13.57
N TYR A 264 -5.11 4.82 -13.25
CA TYR A 264 -6.19 5.33 -14.10
C TYR A 264 -6.79 6.58 -13.47
N GLN A 265 -7.12 7.58 -14.29
CA GLN A 265 -7.83 8.76 -13.81
C GLN A 265 -9.31 8.43 -13.61
N LEU A 266 -9.84 8.72 -12.42
CA LEU A 266 -11.28 8.81 -12.20
C LEU A 266 -11.73 10.24 -12.53
N ASN A 267 -12.84 10.37 -13.26
CA ASN A 267 -13.39 11.69 -13.61
C ASN A 267 -14.12 12.33 -12.43
#